data_AF-A0A179FQ40-F1
#
_entry.id   AF-A0A179FQ40-F1
#
_cell.length_a   1.000
_cell.length_b   1.000
_cell.length_c   1.000
_cell.angle_alpha   90.00
_cell.angle_beta   90.00
_cell.angle_gamma   90.00
#
_symmetry.space_group_name_H-M   'P 1'
#
loop_
_entity.id
_entity.type
_entity.pdbx_description
1 polymer ?
#
loop_
_entity_poly.entity_id
_entity_poly.type
_entity_poly.pdbx_seq_one_letter_code
_entity_poly.pdbx_strand_id
1 'polypeptide(L)'
;MKSFSILAALAVVGTTFAAPTPDVDSVDEGMVFGRGISNNGPITVRDEEAVDGSVVDEIVDEAVDTIGAVLDLATSADEPTEGGDFGATPIDNGAQAQGNLPGLDGVQSRNARWIMEEVKKTGTGWQGCMAAITTAITESSVRILANNAVPASLKYPRDGFGADHDSVGLYQQRAQWYKDIACDMRADCSTRQFIDRMKTIGNWQGMDVAALCQAVQISEKPTAYRNWTNLANQICRAGF
;
A
#
# COMPACT_ATOMS: atom_id res chain seq x y z
N MET A 1 -16.86 -25.89 -23.95
CA MET A 1 -15.93 -25.17 -23.06
C MET A 1 -15.77 -23.77 -23.63
N LYS A 2 -16.30 -22.74 -22.95
CA LYS A 2 -16.34 -21.37 -23.49
C LYS A 2 -14.97 -20.73 -23.25
N SER A 3 -14.21 -20.51 -24.32
CA SER A 3 -12.93 -19.80 -24.29
C SER A 3 -13.16 -18.34 -23.89
N PHE A 4 -12.51 -17.92 -22.80
CA PHE A 4 -12.40 -16.53 -22.41
C PHE A 4 -11.17 -15.95 -23.13
N SER A 5 -11.38 -15.01 -24.04
CA SER A 5 -10.30 -14.23 -24.67
C SER A 5 -10.43 -12.79 -24.21
N ILE A 6 -9.48 -12.31 -23.40
CA ILE A 6 -9.39 -10.92 -23.00
C ILE A 6 -8.32 -10.29 -23.91
N LEU A 7 -8.78 -9.49 -24.87
CA LEU A 7 -7.93 -8.68 -25.72
C LEU A 7 -7.34 -7.51 -24.87
N ALA A 8 -6.02 -7.46 -24.67
CA ALA A 8 -5.26 -6.32 -24.14
C ALA A 8 -4.27 -5.77 -25.20
N ALA A 9 -4.68 -4.72 -25.92
CA ALA A 9 -3.84 -4.03 -26.91
C ALA A 9 -2.81 -3.07 -26.29
N LEU A 10 -1.73 -2.78 -27.03
CA LEU A 10 -0.56 -1.98 -26.66
C LEU A 10 -0.64 -0.59 -27.28
N ALA A 11 -0.24 0.46 -26.58
CA ALA A 11 0.65 1.53 -27.08
C ALA A 11 0.87 2.62 -26.02
N VAL A 12 2.12 2.81 -25.55
CA VAL A 12 2.72 4.15 -25.41
C VAL A 12 4.18 4.06 -25.84
N VAL A 13 4.52 4.96 -26.77
CA VAL A 13 5.83 5.16 -27.40
C VAL A 13 6.82 5.76 -26.40
N GLY A 14 8.08 5.36 -26.49
CA GLY A 14 9.12 5.73 -25.54
C GLY A 14 9.57 7.19 -25.58
N THR A 15 10.11 7.62 -24.44
CA THR A 15 11.18 8.60 -24.36
C THR A 15 12.19 8.09 -23.34
N THR A 16 13.42 7.87 -23.79
CA THR A 16 14.60 7.64 -22.95
C THR A 16 14.83 8.87 -22.09
N PHE A 17 14.79 8.73 -20.76
CA PHE A 17 15.35 9.71 -19.84
C PHE A 17 16.73 9.21 -19.41
N ALA A 18 17.77 9.92 -19.84
CA ALA A 18 19.11 9.78 -19.28
C ALA A 18 19.07 10.36 -17.85
N ALA A 19 19.56 9.60 -16.88
CA ALA A 19 19.79 10.11 -15.53
C ALA A 19 20.95 11.12 -15.56
N PRO A 20 20.85 12.28 -14.88
CA PRO A 20 22.00 13.16 -14.70
C PRO A 20 23.01 12.50 -13.77
N THR A 21 24.27 12.46 -14.19
CA THR A 21 25.42 12.21 -13.31
C THR A 21 25.57 13.38 -12.34
N PRO A 22 25.91 13.17 -11.06
CA PRO A 22 26.29 14.26 -10.19
C PRO A 22 27.67 14.80 -10.60
N ASP A 23 27.70 16.08 -10.99
CA ASP A 23 28.91 16.90 -11.05
C ASP A 23 29.51 16.98 -9.63
N VAL A 24 30.74 16.50 -9.50
CA VAL A 24 31.60 16.74 -8.34
C VAL A 24 32.61 17.80 -8.73
N ASP A 25 32.33 19.06 -8.42
CA ASP A 25 33.34 20.10 -8.27
C ASP A 25 32.72 21.33 -7.59
N SER A 26 33.07 21.53 -6.31
CA SER A 26 33.33 22.83 -5.66
C SER A 26 33.44 22.60 -4.16
N VAL A 27 34.67 22.30 -3.74
CA VAL A 27 35.13 22.60 -2.39
C VAL A 27 35.11 24.12 -2.22
N ASP A 28 34.37 24.62 -1.23
CA ASP A 28 34.68 25.90 -0.62
C ASP A 28 34.63 25.74 0.90
N GLU A 29 35.82 25.84 1.48
CA GLU A 29 36.07 25.74 2.91
C GLU A 29 35.73 27.08 3.58
N GLY A 30 35.01 27.03 4.69
CA GLY A 30 34.88 28.21 5.52
C GLY A 30 33.84 28.11 6.63
N MET A 31 34.06 27.26 7.63
CA MET A 31 33.36 27.43 8.91
C MET A 31 34.33 27.39 10.09
N VAL A 32 34.39 28.55 10.75
CA VAL A 32 35.27 28.93 11.85
C VAL A 32 34.88 28.19 13.14
N PHE A 33 35.87 27.63 13.83
CA PHE A 33 35.78 27.09 15.19
C PHE A 33 35.72 28.20 16.25
N GLY A 34 34.91 27.99 17.29
CA GLY A 34 35.03 28.76 18.53
C GLY A 34 34.13 28.34 19.68
N ARG A 35 34.71 27.58 20.64
CA ARG A 35 34.49 27.62 22.12
C ARG A 35 33.11 27.13 22.61
N GLY A 36 32.95 26.11 23.47
CA GLY A 36 33.76 25.64 24.59
C GLY A 36 33.09 26.03 25.91
N ILE A 37 32.28 25.13 26.49
CA ILE A 37 31.93 25.17 27.93
C ILE A 37 31.74 23.74 28.47
N SER A 38 32.67 23.40 29.36
CA SER A 38 32.74 22.22 30.22
C SER A 38 32.35 22.67 31.62
N ASN A 39 31.40 21.97 32.25
CA ASN A 39 31.03 22.22 33.64
C ASN A 39 31.16 20.93 34.45
N ASN A 40 32.37 20.65 34.93
CA ASN A 40 32.62 19.71 36.03
C ASN A 40 32.94 20.53 37.29
N GLY A 41 32.02 20.53 38.26
CA GLY A 41 32.17 21.08 39.61
C GLY A 41 31.07 20.51 40.53
N PRO A 42 31.32 20.35 41.85
CA PRO A 42 30.56 19.47 42.72
C PRO A 42 29.24 20.12 43.15
N ILE A 43 28.12 19.41 42.98
CA ILE A 43 26.82 19.80 43.53
C ILE A 43 26.77 19.32 44.98
N THR A 44 26.58 20.27 45.90
CA THR A 44 26.25 19.98 47.30
C THR A 44 24.74 19.77 47.41
N VAL A 45 24.34 18.61 47.91
CA VAL A 45 22.94 18.29 48.25
C VAL A 45 22.52 19.17 49.42
N ARG A 46 21.43 19.92 49.27
CA ARG A 46 20.71 20.56 50.37
C ARG A 46 19.36 19.87 50.52
N ASP A 47 19.19 19.30 51.71
CA ASP A 47 17.97 18.93 52.44
C ASP A 47 16.79 18.35 51.65
N GLU A 48 16.55 17.05 51.87
CA GLU A 48 15.32 16.32 51.58
C GLU A 48 14.13 16.97 52.30
N GLU A 49 13.22 17.58 51.55
CA GLU A 49 11.85 17.80 52.01
C GLU A 49 11.01 16.66 51.41
N ALA A 50 10.50 15.79 52.29
CA ALA A 50 9.71 14.63 51.91
C ALA A 50 8.43 15.06 51.19
N VAL A 51 8.32 14.73 49.89
CA VAL A 51 7.06 14.85 49.15
C VAL A 51 6.14 13.72 49.61
N ASP A 52 5.01 14.10 50.21
CA ASP A 52 3.96 13.19 50.64
C ASP A 52 3.42 12.38 49.45
N GLY A 53 3.60 11.05 49.53
CA GLY A 53 3.18 10.09 48.51
C GLY A 53 1.66 9.95 48.37
N SER A 54 0.86 10.59 49.23
CA SER A 54 -0.60 10.57 49.10
C SER A 54 -1.12 11.32 47.86
N VAL A 55 -0.35 12.28 47.34
CA VAL A 55 -0.78 13.15 46.22
C VAL A 55 -0.53 12.50 44.85
N VAL A 56 0.42 11.57 44.76
CA VAL A 56 0.72 10.88 43.49
C VAL A 56 -0.30 9.79 43.14
N ASP A 57 -0.92 9.16 44.13
CA ASP A 57 -1.94 8.14 43.86
C ASP A 57 -3.27 8.76 43.39
N GLU A 58 -3.66 9.93 43.91
CA GLU A 58 -4.90 10.62 43.50
C GLU A 58 -4.85 11.12 42.05
N ILE A 59 -3.67 11.59 41.58
CA ILE A 59 -3.47 12.05 40.20
C ILE A 59 -3.50 10.88 39.20
N VAL A 60 -3.05 9.70 39.61
CA VAL A 60 -2.99 8.52 38.73
C VAL A 60 -4.37 7.89 38.57
N ASP A 61 -5.18 7.83 39.63
CA ASP A 61 -6.54 7.28 39.55
C ASP A 61 -7.49 8.16 38.69
N GLU A 62 -7.41 9.49 38.78
CA GLU A 62 -8.23 10.40 37.95
C GLU A 62 -7.87 10.29 36.45
N ALA A 63 -6.59 10.05 36.14
CA ALA A 63 -6.12 9.84 34.78
C ALA A 63 -6.56 8.49 34.20
N VAL A 64 -6.59 7.43 35.02
CA VAL A 64 -7.01 6.09 34.60
C VAL A 64 -8.52 6.01 34.38
N ASP A 65 -9.33 6.65 35.22
CA ASP A 65 -10.79 6.72 35.03
C ASP A 65 -11.17 7.53 33.79
N THR A 66 -10.45 8.63 33.54
CA THR A 66 -10.66 9.43 32.32
C THR A 66 -10.37 8.60 31.07
N ILE A 67 -9.27 7.83 31.04
CA ILE A 67 -8.90 6.95 29.91
C ILE A 67 -9.91 5.80 29.74
N GLY A 68 -10.38 5.20 30.84
CA GLY A 68 -11.40 4.15 30.83
C GLY A 68 -12.71 4.63 30.21
N ALA A 69 -13.14 5.85 30.55
CA ALA A 69 -14.35 6.45 29.99
C ALA A 69 -14.23 6.77 28.48
N VAL A 70 -13.05 7.17 27.99
CA VAL A 70 -12.85 7.39 26.53
C VAL A 70 -12.87 6.07 25.76
N LEU A 71 -12.38 4.99 26.36
CA LEU A 71 -12.34 3.66 25.73
C LEU A 71 -13.73 3.04 25.64
N ASP A 72 -14.58 3.19 26.65
CA ASP A 72 -15.96 2.69 26.62
C ASP A 72 -16.85 3.48 25.65
N LEU A 73 -16.64 4.81 25.52
CA LEU A 73 -17.37 5.64 24.56
C LEU A 73 -17.07 5.25 23.10
N ALA A 74 -15.88 4.70 22.84
CA ALA A 74 -15.50 4.23 21.50
C ALA A 74 -16.17 2.90 21.09
N THR A 75 -16.88 2.22 22.00
CA THR A 75 -17.43 0.87 21.76
C THR A 75 -18.97 0.79 21.68
N SER A 76 -19.70 1.91 21.81
CA SER A 76 -21.17 1.89 21.73
C SER A 76 -21.75 3.03 20.89
N ALA A 77 -22.02 2.74 19.62
CA ALA A 77 -23.27 3.08 18.92
C ALA A 77 -23.13 2.77 17.42
N ASP A 78 -23.80 1.70 17.01
CA ASP A 78 -24.16 1.37 15.64
C ASP A 78 -25.56 1.94 15.39
N GLU A 79 -25.76 2.70 14.29
CA GLU A 79 -27.01 2.76 13.53
C GLU A 79 -26.69 3.23 12.08
N PRO A 80 -27.41 2.72 11.05
CA PRO A 80 -26.93 2.65 9.68
C PRO A 80 -27.32 3.89 8.85
N THR A 81 -26.38 4.44 8.10
CA THR A 81 -26.66 5.36 7.00
C THR A 81 -26.07 4.84 5.69
N GLU A 82 -26.95 4.60 4.71
CA GLU A 82 -26.60 4.35 3.32
C GLU A 82 -25.62 5.42 2.81
N GLY A 83 -24.38 4.99 2.52
CA GLY A 83 -23.32 5.88 2.06
C GLY A 83 -21.98 5.31 2.48
N GLY A 84 -21.62 4.18 1.87
CA GLY A 84 -20.42 3.41 2.24
C GLY A 84 -19.18 4.27 2.36
N ASP A 85 -18.52 4.17 3.50
CA ASP A 85 -17.16 4.62 3.76
C ASP A 85 -16.24 4.14 2.63
N PHE A 86 -15.96 5.05 1.71
CA PHE A 86 -15.15 4.79 0.52
C PHE A 86 -13.68 4.76 0.89
N GLY A 87 -13.24 3.69 1.58
CA GLY A 87 -11.82 3.35 1.72
C GLY A 87 -10.96 4.47 2.28
N ALA A 88 -11.54 5.32 3.14
CA ALA A 88 -10.82 6.28 3.95
C ALA A 88 -11.24 6.15 5.42
N THR A 89 -11.54 4.93 5.88
CA THR A 89 -11.11 4.59 7.25
C THR A 89 -9.63 4.98 7.34
N PRO A 90 -9.17 5.71 8.37
CA PRO A 90 -7.75 5.93 8.64
C PRO A 90 -7.07 4.60 8.93
N ILE A 91 -6.87 3.78 7.91
CA ILE A 91 -6.02 2.62 8.03
C ILE A 91 -4.63 3.19 7.87
N ASP A 92 -4.05 3.25 9.06
CA ASP A 92 -2.67 3.32 9.40
C ASP A 92 -1.85 4.51 8.89
N ASN A 93 -1.69 5.47 9.81
CA ASN A 93 -0.46 6.25 9.88
C ASN A 93 0.82 5.36 9.79
N GLY A 94 0.72 4.04 9.99
CA GLY A 94 1.77 3.04 9.79
C GLY A 94 2.22 2.79 8.34
N ALA A 95 1.33 2.55 7.35
CA ALA A 95 1.73 2.23 5.98
C ALA A 95 2.30 3.43 5.23
N GLN A 96 1.88 4.65 5.59
CA GLN A 96 2.45 5.89 5.07
C GLN A 96 3.76 6.28 5.79
N ALA A 97 3.94 5.93 7.07
CA ALA A 97 5.19 6.17 7.81
C ALA A 97 6.32 5.21 7.39
N GLN A 98 5.97 4.03 6.90
CA GLN A 98 6.92 3.10 6.31
C GLN A 98 7.26 3.61 4.91
N GLY A 99 8.42 4.25 4.76
CA GLY A 99 8.89 4.82 3.50
C GLY A 99 8.79 3.90 2.28
N ASN A 100 9.13 4.43 1.11
CA ASN A 100 8.86 3.77 -0.17
C ASN A 100 9.43 2.35 -0.27
N LEU A 101 8.61 1.44 -0.80
CA LEU A 101 9.05 0.10 -1.18
C LEU A 101 10.00 0.18 -2.39
N PRO A 102 10.89 -0.82 -2.58
CA PRO A 102 11.86 -0.80 -3.67
C PRO A 102 11.23 -0.53 -5.03
N GLY A 103 11.71 0.51 -5.72
CA GLY A 103 11.27 0.88 -7.06
C GLY A 103 9.86 1.46 -7.17
N LEU A 104 9.19 1.76 -6.05
CA LEU A 104 7.86 2.35 -6.00
C LEU A 104 7.91 3.76 -5.39
N ASP A 105 6.99 4.64 -5.78
CA ASP A 105 6.72 5.89 -5.06
C ASP A 105 5.81 5.67 -3.83
N GLY A 106 5.46 6.74 -3.11
CA GLY A 106 4.62 6.63 -1.90
C GLY A 106 3.20 6.13 -2.16
N VAL A 107 2.60 6.52 -3.29
CA VAL A 107 1.24 6.08 -3.68
C VAL A 107 1.25 4.60 -4.04
N GLN A 108 2.20 4.19 -4.87
CA GLN A 108 2.38 2.80 -5.26
C GLN A 108 2.73 1.92 -4.06
N SER A 109 3.57 2.43 -3.15
CA SER A 109 3.96 1.72 -1.92
C SER A 109 2.77 1.50 -0.99
N ARG A 110 1.91 2.51 -0.83
CA ARG A 110 0.64 2.38 -0.08
C ARG A 110 -0.23 1.25 -0.63
N ASN A 111 -0.47 1.27 -1.94
CA ASN A 111 -1.30 0.27 -2.60
C ASN A 111 -0.66 -1.13 -2.52
N ALA A 112 0.67 -1.23 -2.68
CA ALA A 112 1.40 -2.49 -2.52
C ALA A 112 1.27 -3.09 -1.11
N ARG A 113 1.27 -2.26 -0.07
CA ARG A 113 1.05 -2.71 1.31
C ARG A 113 -0.36 -3.28 1.49
N TRP A 114 -1.38 -2.64 0.93
CA TRP A 114 -2.74 -3.17 0.90
C TRP A 114 -2.85 -4.53 0.19
N ILE A 115 -2.17 -4.67 -0.96
CA ILE A 115 -2.08 -5.96 -1.67
C ILE A 115 -1.49 -7.03 -0.74
N MET A 116 -0.37 -6.73 -0.08
CA MET A 116 0.32 -7.68 0.81
C MET A 116 -0.52 -8.06 2.02
N GLU A 117 -1.23 -7.10 2.62
CA GLU A 117 -2.14 -7.37 3.73
C GLU A 117 -3.26 -8.33 3.29
N GLU A 118 -3.82 -8.13 2.10
CA GLU A 118 -4.84 -9.02 1.57
C GLU A 118 -4.29 -10.42 1.22
N VAL A 119 -3.07 -10.50 0.70
CA VAL A 119 -2.35 -11.76 0.49
C VAL A 119 -2.14 -12.50 1.82
N LYS A 120 -1.85 -11.79 2.92
CA LYS A 120 -1.77 -12.37 4.28
C LYS A 120 -3.13 -12.90 4.73
N LYS A 121 -4.19 -12.09 4.62
CA LYS A 121 -5.57 -12.47 4.97
C LYS A 121 -6.07 -13.71 4.21
N THR A 122 -5.65 -13.87 2.96
CA THR A 122 -6.05 -15.02 2.12
C THR A 122 -5.23 -16.29 2.32
N GLY A 123 -4.14 -16.23 3.10
CA GLY A 123 -3.26 -17.36 3.36
C GLY A 123 -2.50 -17.88 2.13
N THR A 124 -2.32 -17.05 1.09
CA THR A 124 -1.69 -17.48 -0.17
C THR A 124 -0.16 -17.42 -0.16
N GLY A 125 0.42 -16.83 0.89
CA GLY A 125 1.85 -16.81 1.13
C GLY A 125 2.66 -16.11 0.03
N TRP A 126 3.91 -16.53 -0.12
CA TRP A 126 4.87 -15.91 -1.04
C TRP A 126 4.39 -15.90 -2.50
N GLN A 127 3.81 -17.02 -2.95
CA GLN A 127 3.31 -17.17 -4.31
C GLN A 127 2.18 -16.17 -4.62
N GLY A 128 1.27 -15.96 -3.66
CA GLY A 128 0.22 -14.95 -3.78
C GLY A 128 0.78 -13.53 -3.85
N CYS A 129 1.77 -13.19 -3.02
CA CYS A 129 2.42 -11.87 -3.07
C CYS A 129 3.06 -11.64 -4.45
N MET A 130 3.85 -12.60 -4.90
CA MET A 130 4.53 -12.54 -6.19
C MET A 130 3.55 -12.34 -7.34
N ALA A 131 2.47 -13.13 -7.40
CA ALA A 131 1.47 -13.04 -8.47
C ALA A 131 0.69 -11.71 -8.42
N ALA A 132 0.25 -11.29 -7.23
CA ALA A 132 -0.56 -10.09 -7.07
C ALA A 132 0.24 -8.82 -7.36
N ILE A 133 1.48 -8.70 -6.85
CA ILE A 133 2.35 -7.54 -7.10
C ILE A 133 2.81 -7.51 -8.56
N THR A 134 3.24 -8.65 -9.13
CA THR A 134 3.66 -8.70 -10.54
C THR A 134 2.52 -8.24 -11.46
N THR A 135 1.30 -8.70 -11.20
CA THR A 135 0.12 -8.29 -11.97
C THR A 135 -0.17 -6.80 -11.78
N ALA A 136 -0.22 -6.31 -10.55
CA ALA A 136 -0.52 -4.88 -10.29
C ALA A 136 0.50 -3.93 -10.94
N ILE A 137 1.79 -4.28 -10.94
CA ILE A 137 2.81 -3.50 -11.65
C ILE A 137 2.52 -3.49 -13.16
N THR A 138 2.22 -4.65 -13.72
CA THR A 138 2.01 -4.82 -15.16
C THR A 138 0.77 -4.07 -15.66
N GLU A 139 -0.33 -4.13 -14.91
CA GLU A 139 -1.62 -3.59 -15.35
C GLU A 139 -1.76 -2.10 -15.10
N SER A 140 -1.24 -1.58 -13.98
CA SER A 140 -1.50 -0.21 -13.55
C SER A 140 -0.28 0.52 -12.98
N SER A 141 0.88 -0.11 -12.98
CA SER A 141 2.02 0.35 -12.17
C SER A 141 1.64 0.50 -10.70
N VAL A 142 0.84 -0.41 -10.15
CA VAL A 142 0.37 -0.42 -8.75
C VAL A 142 -0.48 0.81 -8.38
N ARG A 143 -1.27 1.32 -9.32
CA ARG A 143 -2.16 2.47 -9.13
C ARG A 143 -3.62 2.08 -9.26
N ILE A 144 -4.49 2.73 -8.49
CA ILE A 144 -5.93 2.60 -8.65
C ILE A 144 -6.37 3.57 -9.76
N LEU A 145 -6.66 3.05 -10.96
CA LEU A 145 -7.01 3.87 -12.12
C LEU A 145 -8.53 3.85 -12.38
N ALA A 146 -9.17 5.01 -12.39
CA ALA A 146 -10.56 5.11 -12.84
C ALA A 146 -10.65 5.19 -14.37
N ASN A 147 -11.83 5.00 -14.94
CA ASN A 147 -12.03 5.04 -16.38
C ASN A 147 -13.26 5.87 -16.74
N ASN A 148 -13.10 6.83 -17.66
CA ASN A 148 -14.18 7.70 -18.10
C ASN A 148 -15.30 6.95 -18.83
N ALA A 149 -15.01 5.79 -19.45
CA ALA A 149 -16.00 4.89 -20.03
C ALA A 149 -16.83 4.14 -18.97
N VAL A 150 -16.42 4.19 -17.70
CA VAL A 150 -17.13 3.61 -16.55
C VAL A 150 -17.43 4.74 -15.54
N PRO A 151 -18.46 5.57 -15.77
CA PRO A 151 -18.74 6.73 -14.92
C PRO A 151 -18.90 6.43 -13.43
N ALA A 152 -19.34 5.21 -13.08
CA ALA A 152 -19.40 4.75 -11.70
C ALA A 152 -18.03 4.76 -11.00
N SER A 153 -16.94 4.45 -11.72
CA SER A 153 -15.58 4.43 -11.17
C SER A 153 -15.09 5.81 -10.73
N LEU A 154 -15.63 6.89 -11.33
CA LEU A 154 -15.24 8.27 -11.02
C LEU A 154 -15.67 8.74 -9.63
N LYS A 155 -16.57 7.98 -8.98
CA LYS A 155 -17.10 8.26 -7.64
C LYS A 155 -16.17 7.81 -6.51
N TYR A 156 -15.15 7.00 -6.82
CA TYR A 156 -14.24 6.41 -5.84
C TYR A 156 -12.87 7.12 -5.85
N PRO A 157 -12.11 7.04 -4.74
CA PRO A 157 -10.71 7.46 -4.70
C PRO A 157 -9.89 6.79 -5.81
N ARG A 158 -8.97 7.53 -6.42
CA ARG A 158 -8.16 7.07 -7.55
C ARG A 158 -6.82 7.78 -7.59
N ASP A 159 -5.82 7.10 -8.13
CA ASP A 159 -4.46 7.59 -8.32
C ASP A 159 -4.22 8.10 -9.75
N GLY A 160 -5.22 7.98 -10.62
CA GLY A 160 -5.13 8.39 -12.02
C GLY A 160 -6.29 7.88 -12.87
N PHE A 161 -6.09 7.93 -14.18
CA PHE A 161 -7.05 7.46 -15.18
C PHE A 161 -6.42 6.41 -16.10
N GLY A 162 -7.18 5.35 -16.36
CA GLY A 162 -6.96 4.40 -17.44
C GLY A 162 -7.89 4.71 -18.62
N ALA A 163 -7.58 4.14 -19.79
CA ALA A 163 -8.37 4.32 -21.00
C ALA A 163 -8.60 3.02 -21.78
N ASP A 164 -8.12 1.89 -21.27
CA ASP A 164 -8.30 0.60 -21.93
C ASP A 164 -9.75 0.12 -21.76
N HIS A 165 -10.53 0.21 -22.84
CA HIS A 165 -11.93 -0.20 -22.88
C HIS A 165 -12.73 0.28 -21.65
N ASP A 166 -13.20 -0.66 -20.82
CA ASP A 166 -13.92 -0.45 -19.57
C ASP A 166 -13.15 -1.04 -18.36
N SER A 167 -11.82 -1.13 -18.45
CA SER A 167 -10.91 -1.54 -17.36
C SER A 167 -10.85 -0.49 -16.27
N VAL A 168 -10.88 -0.91 -15.00
CA VAL A 168 -10.72 -0.04 -13.83
C VAL A 168 -9.83 -0.68 -12.75
N GLY A 169 -9.35 0.14 -11.82
CA GLY A 169 -8.70 -0.33 -10.60
C GLY A 169 -7.27 -0.82 -10.78
N LEU A 170 -6.80 -1.49 -9.73
CA LEU A 170 -5.41 -1.94 -9.57
C LEU A 170 -5.00 -2.99 -10.62
N TYR A 171 -5.92 -3.89 -10.95
CA TYR A 171 -5.70 -5.02 -11.85
C TYR A 171 -6.33 -4.82 -13.23
N GLN A 172 -6.77 -3.59 -13.55
CA GLN A 172 -7.46 -3.26 -14.80
C GLN A 172 -8.62 -4.24 -15.10
N GLN A 173 -9.44 -4.50 -14.07
CA GLN A 173 -10.61 -5.37 -14.16
C GLN A 173 -11.68 -4.71 -15.04
N ARG A 174 -12.18 -5.45 -16.02
CA ARG A 174 -13.18 -4.93 -16.96
C ARG A 174 -14.58 -4.94 -16.35
N ALA A 175 -15.23 -3.78 -16.32
CA ALA A 175 -16.58 -3.59 -15.76
C ALA A 175 -17.66 -4.47 -16.42
N GLN A 176 -17.43 -4.92 -17.66
CA GLN A 176 -18.29 -5.88 -18.34
C GLN A 176 -18.33 -7.25 -17.65
N TRP A 177 -17.30 -7.62 -16.89
CA TRP A 177 -17.20 -8.90 -16.19
C TRP A 177 -17.22 -8.74 -14.67
N TYR A 178 -16.51 -7.74 -14.15
CA TYR A 178 -16.49 -7.40 -12.73
C TYR A 178 -17.54 -6.31 -12.48
N LYS A 179 -18.62 -6.69 -11.77
CA LYS A 179 -19.80 -5.81 -11.59
C LYS A 179 -19.73 -4.93 -10.35
N ASP A 180 -18.83 -5.26 -9.43
CA ASP A 180 -18.62 -4.50 -8.21
C ASP A 180 -17.51 -3.45 -8.42
N ILE A 181 -17.89 -2.33 -9.04
CA ILE A 181 -16.97 -1.23 -9.33
C ILE A 181 -16.41 -0.61 -8.03
N ALA A 182 -17.14 -0.69 -6.92
CA ALA A 182 -16.64 -0.22 -5.63
C ALA A 182 -15.45 -1.08 -5.18
N CYS A 183 -15.58 -2.40 -5.31
CA CYS A 183 -14.52 -3.35 -5.01
C CYS A 183 -13.33 -3.22 -5.97
N ASP A 184 -13.59 -3.08 -7.28
CA ASP A 184 -12.54 -2.92 -8.30
C ASP A 184 -11.69 -1.66 -8.06
N MET A 185 -12.30 -0.59 -7.52
CA MET A 185 -11.64 0.67 -7.19
C MET A 185 -10.94 0.69 -5.81
N ARG A 186 -10.82 -0.46 -5.14
CA ARG A 186 -10.16 -0.61 -3.85
C ARG A 186 -9.03 -1.63 -3.92
N ALA A 187 -7.86 -1.30 -3.38
CA ALA A 187 -6.69 -2.19 -3.45
C ALA A 187 -6.94 -3.53 -2.76
N ASP A 188 -7.43 -3.52 -1.52
CA ASP A 188 -7.75 -4.73 -0.76
C ASP A 188 -8.80 -5.60 -1.48
N CYS A 189 -9.94 -5.01 -1.85
CA CYS A 189 -11.05 -5.76 -2.42
C CYS A 189 -10.75 -6.30 -3.82
N SER A 190 -10.15 -5.49 -4.71
CA SER A 190 -9.71 -5.96 -6.03
C SER A 190 -8.63 -7.05 -5.93
N THR A 191 -7.73 -6.97 -4.93
CA THR A 191 -6.74 -8.04 -4.68
C THR A 191 -7.41 -9.33 -4.25
N ARG A 192 -8.43 -9.27 -3.40
CA ARG A 192 -9.22 -10.46 -3.03
C ARG A 192 -9.82 -11.12 -4.27
N GLN A 193 -10.46 -10.35 -5.15
CA GLN A 193 -11.04 -10.87 -6.40
C GLN A 193 -9.98 -11.53 -7.31
N PHE A 194 -8.81 -10.89 -7.46
CA PHE A 194 -7.68 -11.47 -8.20
C PHE A 194 -7.22 -12.80 -7.59
N ILE A 195 -7.05 -12.85 -6.26
CA ILE A 195 -6.60 -14.05 -5.55
C ILE A 195 -7.63 -15.17 -5.64
N ASP A 196 -8.93 -14.85 -5.54
CA ASP A 196 -9.99 -15.84 -5.66
C ASP A 196 -9.98 -16.46 -7.05
N ARG A 197 -9.79 -15.65 -8.11
CA ARG A 197 -9.58 -16.16 -9.47
C ARG A 197 -8.30 -17.00 -9.57
N MET A 198 -7.19 -16.55 -9.00
CA MET A 198 -5.91 -17.28 -8.97
C MET A 198 -6.06 -18.67 -8.37
N LYS A 199 -6.78 -18.81 -7.24
CA LYS A 199 -7.00 -20.09 -6.56
C LYS A 199 -7.78 -21.11 -7.39
N THR A 200 -8.55 -20.67 -8.39
CA THR A 200 -9.25 -21.58 -9.32
C THR A 200 -8.33 -22.23 -10.36
N ILE A 201 -7.09 -21.77 -10.49
CA ILE A 201 -6.10 -22.31 -11.44
C ILE A 201 -5.42 -23.51 -10.80
N GLY A 202 -5.46 -24.65 -11.49
CA GLY A 202 -4.79 -25.86 -11.02
C GLY A 202 -3.28 -25.64 -10.81
N ASN A 203 -2.76 -26.12 -9.67
CA ASN A 203 -1.35 -26.03 -9.30
C ASN A 203 -0.77 -24.60 -9.19
N TRP A 204 -1.61 -23.58 -8.97
CA TRP A 204 -1.16 -22.18 -8.88
C TRP A 204 0.00 -21.98 -7.90
N GLN A 205 0.07 -22.76 -6.82
CA GLN A 205 1.09 -22.68 -5.78
C GLN A 205 2.52 -22.87 -6.30
N GLY A 206 2.69 -23.73 -7.32
CA GLY A 206 4.00 -24.09 -7.88
C GLY A 206 4.22 -23.62 -9.32
N MET A 207 3.28 -22.85 -9.89
CA MET A 207 3.42 -22.31 -11.24
C MET A 207 4.51 -21.24 -11.31
N ASP A 208 5.14 -21.12 -12.48
CA ASP A 208 5.90 -19.92 -12.81
C ASP A 208 5.01 -18.68 -12.64
N VAL A 209 5.54 -17.65 -11.96
CA VAL A 209 4.75 -16.48 -11.56
C VAL A 209 4.18 -15.74 -12.77
N ALA A 210 4.96 -15.57 -13.84
CA ALA A 210 4.49 -14.88 -15.03
C ALA A 210 3.40 -15.70 -15.74
N ALA A 211 3.57 -17.02 -15.82
CA ALA A 211 2.54 -17.91 -16.34
C ALA A 211 1.26 -17.89 -15.50
N LEU A 212 1.38 -17.81 -14.17
CA LEU A 212 0.23 -17.70 -13.26
C LEU A 212 -0.52 -16.38 -13.46
N CYS A 213 0.19 -15.25 -13.51
CA CYS A 213 -0.41 -13.93 -13.77
C CYS A 213 -1.18 -13.94 -15.11
N GLN A 214 -0.55 -14.47 -16.16
CA GLN A 214 -1.16 -14.64 -17.46
C GLN A 214 -2.41 -15.54 -17.42
N ALA A 215 -2.40 -16.62 -16.62
CA ALA A 215 -3.55 -17.51 -16.49
C ALA A 215 -4.71 -16.86 -15.72
N VAL A 216 -4.44 -15.91 -14.82
CA VAL A 216 -5.47 -15.13 -14.13
C VAL A 216 -6.08 -14.08 -15.06
N GLN A 217 -5.24 -13.26 -15.69
CA GLN A 217 -5.65 -12.08 -16.47
C GLN A 217 -6.01 -12.39 -17.92
N ILE A 218 -5.47 -13.47 -18.48
CA ILE A 218 -5.69 -13.88 -19.87
C ILE A 218 -5.36 -12.75 -20.86
N SER A 219 -4.25 -12.04 -20.62
CA SER A 219 -3.78 -10.93 -21.47
C SER A 219 -3.33 -11.38 -22.86
N GLU A 220 -3.38 -10.52 -23.86
CA GLU A 220 -2.79 -10.79 -25.18
C GLU A 220 -1.26 -10.80 -25.19
N LYS A 221 -0.62 -10.36 -24.09
CA LYS A 221 0.84 -10.20 -24.00
C LYS A 221 1.42 -11.10 -22.93
N PRO A 222 1.54 -12.41 -23.19
CA PRO A 222 1.94 -13.38 -22.17
C PRO A 222 3.34 -13.15 -21.58
N THR A 223 4.21 -12.39 -22.25
CA THR A 223 5.56 -12.09 -21.78
C THR A 223 5.65 -10.85 -20.89
N ALA A 224 4.61 -10.02 -20.80
CA ALA A 224 4.67 -8.74 -20.09
C ALA A 224 4.95 -8.90 -18.59
N TYR A 225 4.31 -9.87 -17.94
CA TYR A 225 4.47 -10.12 -16.50
C TYR A 225 5.91 -10.49 -16.12
N ARG A 226 6.62 -11.22 -17.00
CA ARG A 226 7.97 -11.70 -16.70
C ARG A 226 8.95 -10.56 -16.43
N ASN A 227 8.76 -9.41 -17.08
CA ASN A 227 9.60 -8.22 -16.92
C ASN A 227 9.61 -7.68 -15.47
N TRP A 228 8.56 -7.97 -14.70
CA TRP A 228 8.34 -7.36 -13.40
C TRP A 228 8.51 -8.32 -12.22
N THR A 229 8.70 -9.62 -12.48
CA THR A 229 8.89 -10.63 -11.42
C THR A 229 10.06 -10.32 -10.48
N ASN A 230 11.18 -9.81 -11.00
CA ASN A 230 12.33 -9.40 -10.19
C ASN A 230 12.03 -8.22 -9.26
N LEU A 231 11.27 -7.23 -9.74
CA LEU A 231 10.86 -6.09 -8.94
C LEU A 231 9.83 -6.52 -7.88
N ALA A 232 8.85 -7.34 -8.27
CA ALA A 232 7.87 -7.91 -7.36
C ALA A 232 8.55 -8.70 -6.22
N ASN A 233 9.59 -9.48 -6.51
CA ASN A 233 10.38 -10.17 -5.49
C ASN A 233 11.01 -9.18 -4.49
N GLN A 234 11.61 -8.08 -4.97
CA GLN A 234 12.20 -7.08 -4.07
C GLN A 234 11.15 -6.40 -3.20
N ILE A 235 9.99 -6.06 -3.78
CA ILE A 235 8.85 -5.46 -3.08
C ILE A 235 8.31 -6.43 -2.02
N CYS A 236 8.00 -7.67 -2.38
CA CYS A 236 7.51 -8.69 -1.44
C CYS A 236 8.52 -8.96 -0.32
N ARG A 237 9.83 -9.03 -0.61
CA ARG A 237 10.85 -9.25 0.43
C ARG A 237 10.93 -8.10 1.45
N ALA A 238 10.55 -6.89 1.05
CA ALA A 238 10.61 -5.71 1.90
C ALA A 238 9.35 -5.51 2.76
N GLY A 239 8.20 -6.08 2.39
CA GLY A 239 6.92 -5.79 3.06
C GLY A 239 6.05 -7.00 3.41
N PHE A 240 6.36 -8.20 2.91
CA PHE A 240 5.54 -9.40 3.09
C PHE A 240 6.04 -10.28 4.23
#